data_AF-A0A7Y5SIV7-F1
#
_entry.id   AF-A0A7Y5SIV7-F1
#
_cell.length_a   1.000
_cell.length_b   1.000
_cell.length_c   1.000
_cell.angle_alpha   90.00
_cell.angle_beta   90.00
_cell.angle_gamma   90.00
#
_symmetry.space_group_name_H-M   'P 1'
#
loop_
_entity.id
_entity.type
_entity.pdbx_description
1 polymer ?
#
loop_
_entity_poly.entity_id
_entity_poly.type
_entity_poly.pdbx_seq_one_letter_code
_entity_poly.pdbx_strand_id
1 'polypeptide(L)'
;MQRLLLLALALGFTLLGPMAAFRAPDWLSGSKPSAALTTAAPAGPAPAAPQPKASPPVLEPAKEAAPPASPVLVQPALEGFPSFDLAEVFRFDISPGWIMSRWSRVSAGLGMLQLQGYRVPLVTGTAENDLAGSLTYYYNSAQQVQRITFSGTTGDSRKLVQFLMGRYRFARRVANDPSLFIYEIPEPQGPPKSLLEIRPARLLRADLPYQRFEIELSIERPQQG
;
A
#
# COMPACT_ATOMS: atom_id res chain seq x y z
N MET A 1 56.77 -45.23 5.92
CA MET A 1 56.31 -43.94 6.48
C MET A 1 57.15 -42.81 5.90
N GLN A 2 56.86 -42.39 4.65
CA GLN A 2 57.77 -41.52 3.88
C GLN A 2 57.08 -40.91 2.65
N ARG A 3 55.87 -40.33 2.76
CA ARG A 3 55.17 -39.78 1.57
C ARG A 3 54.22 -38.59 1.77
N LEU A 4 54.22 -37.88 2.91
CA LEU A 4 53.20 -36.83 3.10
C LEU A 4 53.70 -35.56 3.78
N LEU A 5 54.91 -35.08 3.44
CA LEU A 5 55.41 -33.82 4.00
C LEU A 5 56.23 -32.91 3.08
N LEU A 6 56.16 -33.03 1.75
CA LEU A 6 56.94 -32.17 0.84
C LEU A 6 56.21 -31.84 -0.46
N LEU A 7 55.15 -31.05 -0.42
CA LEU A 7 54.60 -30.37 -1.61
C LEU A 7 53.80 -29.10 -1.25
N ALA A 8 54.39 -28.31 -0.34
CA ALA A 8 54.20 -26.88 -0.35
C ALA A 8 55.25 -26.28 -1.31
N LEU A 9 54.84 -25.27 -2.08
CA LEU A 9 55.66 -24.33 -2.88
C LEU A 9 56.17 -24.77 -4.26
N ALA A 10 55.34 -24.50 -5.28
CA ALA A 10 55.71 -23.75 -6.49
C ALA A 10 54.39 -23.20 -7.11
N LEU A 11 53.97 -21.95 -6.87
CA LEU A 11 54.29 -20.73 -7.66
C LEU A 11 54.43 -21.00 -9.18
N GLY A 12 53.76 -20.36 -10.13
CA GLY A 12 52.93 -19.15 -10.17
C GLY A 12 52.72 -18.72 -11.64
N PHE A 13 52.04 -17.58 -11.84
CA PHE A 13 51.71 -16.86 -13.10
C PHE A 13 50.50 -17.36 -13.92
N THR A 14 49.55 -16.57 -14.43
CA THR A 14 48.94 -15.22 -14.23
C THR A 14 48.03 -14.98 -15.46
N LEU A 15 47.09 -14.02 -15.37
CA LEU A 15 46.57 -13.13 -16.44
C LEU A 15 45.13 -13.33 -16.97
N LEU A 16 44.37 -12.23 -16.80
CA LEU A 16 43.25 -11.66 -17.58
C LEU A 16 41.78 -12.09 -17.32
N GLY A 17 40.97 -11.08 -16.96
CA GLY A 17 39.53 -11.14 -16.62
C GLY A 17 38.58 -11.13 -17.84
N PRO A 18 37.34 -10.60 -17.71
CA PRO A 18 37.19 -9.14 -17.58
C PRO A 18 36.07 -8.64 -16.63
N MET A 19 36.23 -7.37 -16.28
CA MET A 19 35.21 -6.44 -15.80
C MET A 19 33.94 -6.46 -16.66
N ALA A 20 32.78 -6.62 -16.02
CA ALA A 20 31.50 -6.19 -16.57
C ALA A 20 31.03 -4.97 -15.79
N ALA A 21 31.14 -3.82 -16.46
CA ALA A 21 30.62 -2.54 -16.04
C ALA A 21 29.09 -2.58 -15.98
N PHE A 22 28.51 -2.32 -14.80
CA PHE A 22 27.10 -2.00 -14.70
C PHE A 22 26.92 -0.49 -14.93
N ARG A 23 26.35 -0.14 -16.08
CA ARG A 23 25.88 1.21 -16.40
C ARG A 23 24.53 1.47 -15.72
N ALA A 24 24.40 2.63 -15.08
CA ALA A 24 23.14 3.14 -14.57
C ALA A 24 22.21 3.55 -15.73
N PRO A 25 20.88 3.35 -15.62
CA PRO A 25 19.93 3.75 -16.66
C PRO A 25 19.61 5.25 -16.66
N ASP A 26 19.61 5.83 -17.87
CA ASP A 26 19.47 7.23 -18.29
C ASP A 26 18.10 7.90 -18.03
N TRP A 27 17.52 7.78 -16.84
CA TRP A 27 16.21 8.40 -16.55
C TRP A 27 16.29 9.86 -16.05
N LEU A 28 17.48 10.48 -16.05
CA LEU A 28 17.74 11.85 -15.55
C LEU A 28 18.02 12.89 -16.65
N SER A 29 17.51 12.74 -17.87
CA SER A 29 17.62 13.82 -18.88
C SER A 29 16.37 13.94 -19.74
N GLY A 30 15.49 14.86 -19.34
CA GLY A 30 14.25 15.14 -20.09
C GLY A 30 13.44 16.34 -19.61
N SER A 31 14.05 17.38 -19.02
CA SER A 31 13.36 18.66 -18.77
C SER A 31 13.87 19.72 -19.74
N LYS A 32 13.23 19.83 -20.92
CA LYS A 32 13.29 21.04 -21.74
C LYS A 32 12.02 21.85 -21.46
N PRO A 33 12.10 23.02 -20.81
CA PRO A 33 11.01 23.98 -20.87
C PRO A 33 11.01 24.63 -22.26
N SER A 34 9.93 24.46 -23.02
CA SER A 34 9.66 25.32 -24.17
C SER A 34 9.30 26.71 -23.66
N ALA A 35 10.33 27.56 -23.56
CA ALA A 35 10.16 28.99 -23.65
C ALA A 35 10.00 29.36 -25.13
N ALA A 36 8.83 29.87 -25.49
CA ALA A 36 8.66 30.68 -26.69
C ALA A 36 8.16 32.05 -26.24
N LEU A 37 9.11 32.98 -26.10
CA LEU A 37 8.85 34.41 -26.29
C LEU A 37 8.93 34.69 -27.79
N THR A 38 7.88 35.28 -28.38
CA THR A 38 8.00 36.35 -29.38
C THR A 38 6.74 37.22 -29.35
N THR A 39 6.88 38.36 -28.67
CA THR A 39 6.62 39.73 -29.10
C THR A 39 5.55 40.03 -30.18
N ALA A 40 4.53 40.81 -29.81
CA ALA A 40 4.09 42.00 -30.55
C ALA A 40 3.12 42.86 -29.70
N ALA A 41 3.52 44.09 -29.39
CA ALA A 41 2.66 45.22 -29.00
C ALA A 41 2.63 46.22 -30.20
N PRO A 42 1.94 47.38 -30.17
CA PRO A 42 0.88 47.89 -29.28
C PRO A 42 -0.34 48.45 -30.07
N ALA A 43 -1.47 48.72 -29.40
CA ALA A 43 -2.44 49.71 -29.90
C ALA A 43 -3.27 50.31 -28.75
N GLY A 44 -2.95 51.56 -28.40
CA GLY A 44 -3.91 52.66 -28.26
C GLY A 44 -5.00 52.63 -27.16
N PRO A 45 -5.04 53.62 -26.25
CA PRO A 45 -6.03 53.74 -25.18
C PRO A 45 -7.26 54.55 -25.62
N ALA A 46 -8.45 54.19 -25.13
CA ALA A 46 -9.66 55.02 -25.22
C ALA A 46 -10.67 54.60 -24.13
N PRO A 47 -11.57 55.48 -23.66
CA PRO A 47 -11.59 55.89 -22.26
C PRO A 47 -12.83 55.45 -21.50
N ALA A 48 -12.70 55.44 -20.17
CA ALA A 48 -13.82 55.43 -19.24
C ALA A 48 -14.67 56.70 -19.39
N ALA A 49 -15.99 56.53 -19.52
CA ALA A 49 -16.96 57.59 -19.34
C ALA A 49 -17.90 57.25 -18.16
N PRO A 50 -18.29 58.27 -17.36
CA PRO A 50 -18.93 58.11 -16.06
C PRO A 50 -20.47 58.17 -16.15
N GLN A 51 -21.15 57.75 -15.06
CA GLN A 51 -22.38 58.33 -14.46
C GLN A 51 -23.20 57.24 -13.72
N PRO A 52 -24.19 57.58 -12.86
CA PRO A 52 -24.16 58.54 -11.76
C PRO A 52 -24.74 57.94 -10.45
N LYS A 53 -24.47 58.57 -9.31
CA LYS A 53 -25.16 58.31 -8.03
C LYS A 53 -26.65 58.68 -8.15
N ALA A 54 -27.54 57.75 -7.81
CA ALA A 54 -28.87 58.07 -7.31
C ALA A 54 -29.37 56.96 -6.37
N SER A 55 -29.75 57.35 -5.16
CA SER A 55 -30.62 56.65 -4.22
C SER A 55 -31.35 57.74 -3.42
N PRO A 56 -32.49 57.52 -2.73
CA PRO A 56 -33.20 56.25 -2.41
C PRO A 56 -34.74 56.41 -2.62
N PRO A 57 -35.64 55.86 -1.77
CA PRO A 57 -36.33 54.58 -1.93
C PRO A 57 -37.86 54.73 -2.11
N VAL A 58 -38.52 53.77 -2.76
CA VAL A 58 -39.97 53.57 -2.60
C VAL A 58 -40.19 52.09 -2.30
N LEU A 59 -40.71 51.83 -1.10
CA LEU A 59 -41.19 50.55 -0.64
C LEU A 59 -42.47 50.19 -1.40
N GLU A 60 -42.41 49.17 -2.25
CA GLU A 60 -43.56 48.35 -2.61
C GLU A 60 -43.25 46.88 -2.30
N PRO A 61 -44.14 46.15 -1.61
CA PRO A 61 -43.92 44.76 -1.26
C PRO A 61 -44.14 43.88 -2.49
N ALA A 62 -43.07 43.62 -3.24
CA ALA A 62 -43.05 42.60 -4.27
C ALA A 62 -43.06 41.22 -3.61
N LYS A 63 -44.23 40.58 -3.64
CA LYS A 63 -44.50 39.16 -3.44
C LYS A 63 -43.28 38.30 -3.81
N GLU A 64 -42.60 37.79 -2.79
CA GLU A 64 -41.38 37.01 -2.91
C GLU A 64 -41.64 35.74 -3.73
N ALA A 65 -41.18 35.77 -4.99
CA ALA A 65 -41.13 34.59 -5.84
C ALA A 65 -40.02 33.68 -5.30
N ALA A 66 -40.38 32.46 -4.93
CA ALA A 66 -39.46 31.43 -4.51
C ALA A 66 -38.32 31.26 -5.54
N PRO A 67 -37.04 31.17 -5.13
CA PRO A 67 -35.96 30.89 -6.05
C PRO A 67 -36.15 29.49 -6.67
N PRO A 68 -35.88 29.30 -7.97
CA PRO A 68 -35.91 27.98 -8.58
C PRO A 68 -34.88 27.09 -7.87
N ALA A 69 -35.33 25.94 -7.40
CA ALA A 69 -34.51 24.92 -6.77
C ALA A 69 -33.27 24.66 -7.63
N SER A 70 -32.09 24.91 -7.06
CA SER A 70 -30.83 24.48 -7.68
C SER A 70 -30.92 22.97 -7.93
N PRO A 71 -30.47 22.45 -9.09
CA PRO A 71 -30.41 21.02 -9.29
C PRO A 71 -29.48 20.45 -8.22
N VAL A 72 -30.04 19.67 -7.32
CA VAL A 72 -29.27 18.86 -6.38
C VAL A 72 -28.37 18.00 -7.25
N LEU A 73 -27.09 18.34 -7.31
CA LEU A 73 -26.04 17.41 -7.70
C LEU A 73 -26.24 16.22 -6.76
N VAL A 74 -26.82 15.14 -7.29
CA VAL A 74 -26.81 13.84 -6.65
C VAL A 74 -25.34 13.47 -6.58
N GLN A 75 -24.69 13.92 -5.52
CA GLN A 75 -23.41 13.37 -5.10
C GLN A 75 -23.70 11.87 -4.97
N PRO A 76 -23.00 10.98 -5.70
CA PRO A 76 -23.15 9.56 -5.45
C PRO A 76 -22.92 9.38 -3.96
N ALA A 77 -23.97 8.96 -3.26
CA ALA A 77 -23.85 8.57 -1.87
C ALA A 77 -22.67 7.61 -1.83
N LEU A 78 -21.63 7.98 -1.09
CA LEU A 78 -20.44 7.16 -0.93
C LEU A 78 -20.96 5.82 -0.40
N GLU A 79 -21.12 4.84 -1.30
CA GLU A 79 -21.61 3.50 -0.97
C GLU A 79 -20.81 3.05 0.22
N GLY A 80 -21.50 2.80 1.34
CA GLY A 80 -20.84 2.46 2.60
C GLY A 80 -19.84 1.35 2.30
N PHE A 81 -18.55 1.66 2.48
CA PHE A 81 -17.50 0.68 2.22
C PHE A 81 -17.88 -0.59 2.97
N PRO A 82 -17.97 -1.75 2.30
CA PRO A 82 -18.27 -2.99 3.01
C PRO A 82 -17.21 -3.15 4.08
N SER A 83 -17.59 -3.08 5.35
CA SER A 83 -16.67 -3.37 6.45
C SER A 83 -16.26 -4.83 6.33
N PHE A 84 -14.96 -5.10 6.29
CA PHE A 84 -14.45 -6.46 6.14
C PHE A 84 -14.11 -7.05 7.49
N ASP A 85 -14.60 -8.26 7.76
CA ASP A 85 -14.15 -9.01 8.93
C ASP A 85 -12.77 -9.63 8.67
N LEU A 86 -11.90 -9.60 9.68
CA LEU A 86 -10.55 -10.18 9.62
C LEU A 86 -10.62 -11.69 9.36
N ALA A 87 -11.61 -12.39 9.92
CA ALA A 87 -11.76 -13.83 9.71
C ALA A 87 -12.15 -14.17 8.26
N GLU A 88 -12.94 -13.31 7.61
CA GLU A 88 -13.32 -13.47 6.20
C GLU A 88 -12.12 -13.29 5.27
N VAL A 89 -11.33 -12.23 5.48
CA VAL A 89 -10.24 -11.85 4.55
C VAL A 89 -8.97 -12.67 4.74
N PHE A 90 -8.70 -13.20 5.93
CA PHE A 90 -7.50 -14.01 6.18
C PHE A 90 -7.72 -15.52 6.08
N ARG A 91 -8.89 -16.01 5.62
CA ARG A 91 -9.13 -17.46 5.48
C ARG A 91 -8.42 -18.05 4.24
N PHE A 92 -8.00 -19.30 4.36
CA PHE A 92 -7.30 -20.03 3.29
C PHE A 92 -8.23 -20.76 2.31
N ASP A 93 -9.52 -20.87 2.64
CA ASP A 93 -10.56 -21.46 1.80
C ASP A 93 -11.21 -20.37 0.94
N ILE A 94 -10.42 -19.81 0.04
CA ILE A 94 -10.83 -18.79 -0.94
C ILE A 94 -10.41 -19.27 -2.31
N SER A 95 -11.29 -19.14 -3.30
CA SER A 95 -10.98 -19.41 -4.70
C SER A 95 -10.60 -18.13 -5.45
N PRO A 96 -9.86 -18.22 -6.56
CA PRO A 96 -9.60 -17.07 -7.42
C PRO A 96 -10.90 -16.40 -7.91
N GLY A 97 -11.93 -17.20 -8.23
CA GLY A 97 -13.25 -16.69 -8.64
C GLY A 97 -13.92 -15.85 -7.55
N TRP A 98 -13.82 -16.27 -6.27
CA TRP A 98 -14.32 -15.47 -5.16
C TRP A 98 -13.63 -14.11 -5.10
N ILE A 99 -12.30 -14.05 -5.25
CA ILE A 99 -11.53 -12.79 -5.24
C ILE A 99 -12.04 -11.85 -6.33
N MET A 100 -12.21 -12.36 -7.55
CA MET A 100 -12.66 -11.56 -8.70
C MET A 100 -14.09 -11.05 -8.54
N SER A 101 -14.95 -11.78 -7.80
CA SER A 101 -16.32 -11.35 -7.49
C SER A 101 -16.40 -10.38 -6.31
N ARG A 102 -15.52 -10.55 -5.31
CA ARG A 102 -15.56 -9.81 -4.04
C ARG A 102 -14.92 -8.43 -4.18
N TRP A 103 -13.91 -8.30 -5.03
CA TRP A 103 -13.08 -7.11 -5.16
C TRP A 103 -13.28 -6.43 -6.51
N SER A 104 -13.56 -5.13 -6.46
CA SER A 104 -13.73 -4.30 -7.67
C SER A 104 -12.45 -4.18 -8.50
N ARG A 105 -11.29 -4.32 -7.87
CA ARG A 105 -9.97 -4.28 -8.53
C ARG A 105 -9.07 -5.38 -7.99
N VAL A 106 -8.49 -6.14 -8.92
CA VAL A 106 -7.54 -7.22 -8.63
C VAL A 106 -6.34 -7.08 -9.57
N SER A 107 -5.14 -7.13 -9.01
CA SER A 107 -3.89 -7.27 -9.77
C SER A 107 -3.45 -8.73 -9.76
N ALA A 108 -3.51 -9.37 -10.92
CA ALA A 108 -3.11 -10.77 -11.12
C ALA A 108 -1.71 -10.88 -11.72
N GLY A 109 -1.10 -12.07 -11.61
CA GLY A 109 0.19 -12.37 -12.24
C GLY A 109 1.41 -12.03 -11.39
N LEU A 110 1.22 -11.78 -10.09
CA LEU A 110 2.31 -11.61 -9.13
C LEU A 110 2.92 -12.98 -8.82
N GLY A 111 3.93 -13.37 -9.59
CA GLY A 111 4.60 -14.65 -9.42
C GLY A 111 5.66 -14.60 -8.33
N MET A 112 5.52 -15.45 -7.31
CA MET A 112 6.67 -16.02 -6.63
C MET A 112 6.89 -17.42 -7.21
N LEU A 113 8.09 -17.99 -7.20
CA LEU A 113 8.37 -19.29 -7.83
C LEU A 113 7.26 -20.31 -7.50
N GLN A 114 6.56 -20.84 -8.52
CA GLN A 114 5.44 -21.80 -8.42
C GLN A 114 4.11 -21.29 -7.82
N LEU A 115 4.01 -20.02 -7.42
CA LEU A 115 2.80 -19.43 -6.85
C LEU A 115 2.24 -18.29 -7.70
N GLN A 116 0.94 -18.34 -7.97
CA GLN A 116 0.21 -17.25 -8.63
C GLN A 116 -0.40 -16.32 -7.59
N GLY A 117 0.02 -15.06 -7.58
CA GLY A 117 -0.47 -14.04 -6.67
C GLY A 117 -1.63 -13.21 -7.25
N TYR A 118 -2.65 -12.98 -6.42
CA TYR A 118 -3.73 -12.03 -6.64
C TYR A 118 -3.72 -10.98 -5.53
N ARG A 119 -3.42 -9.74 -5.89
CA ARG A 119 -3.37 -8.60 -4.97
C ARG A 119 -4.61 -7.73 -5.07
N VAL A 120 -5.11 -7.30 -3.92
CA VAL A 120 -6.31 -6.46 -3.80
C VAL A 120 -6.08 -5.35 -2.77
N PRO A 121 -6.71 -4.17 -2.94
CA PRO A 121 -6.74 -3.17 -1.88
C PRO A 121 -7.65 -3.65 -0.74
N LEU A 122 -7.21 -3.49 0.50
CA LEU A 122 -7.98 -3.82 1.70
C LEU A 122 -8.12 -2.59 2.58
N VAL A 123 -9.36 -2.24 2.94
CA VAL A 123 -9.70 -1.29 4.00
C VAL A 123 -10.80 -1.92 4.83
N THR A 124 -10.54 -2.29 6.08
CA THR A 124 -11.53 -3.06 6.88
C THR A 124 -12.64 -2.19 7.49
N GLY A 125 -12.42 -0.89 7.63
CA GLY A 125 -13.37 0.07 8.18
C GLY A 125 -12.74 1.45 8.43
N THR A 126 -13.33 2.20 9.35
CA THR A 126 -12.94 3.58 9.69
C THR A 126 -12.54 3.77 11.16
N ALA A 127 -12.45 2.71 11.95
CA ALA A 127 -11.98 2.77 13.33
C ALA A 127 -10.44 2.78 13.40
N GLU A 128 -9.85 3.26 14.50
CA GLU A 128 -8.38 3.30 14.65
C GLU A 128 -7.74 1.90 14.56
N ASN A 129 -8.47 0.85 14.92
CA ASN A 129 -8.02 -0.54 14.88
C ASN A 129 -8.30 -1.25 13.55
N ASP A 130 -8.79 -0.53 12.54
CA ASP A 130 -8.97 -1.05 11.19
C ASP A 130 -7.65 -1.02 10.41
N LEU A 131 -7.59 -1.88 9.39
CA LEU A 131 -6.43 -2.06 8.53
C LEU A 131 -6.67 -1.36 7.20
N ALA A 132 -5.66 -0.67 6.69
CA ALA A 132 -5.65 -0.11 5.35
C ALA A 132 -4.35 -0.49 4.63
N GLY A 133 -4.45 -1.09 3.44
CA GLY A 133 -3.28 -1.51 2.68
C GLY A 133 -3.57 -2.42 1.51
N SER A 134 -2.64 -3.34 1.26
CA SER A 134 -2.72 -4.32 0.18
C SER A 134 -2.66 -5.74 0.73
N LEU A 135 -3.57 -6.59 0.26
CA LEU A 135 -3.66 -8.00 0.61
C LEU A 135 -3.33 -8.83 -0.64
N THR A 136 -2.45 -9.80 -0.52
CA THR A 136 -2.07 -10.70 -1.64
C THR A 136 -2.31 -12.15 -1.25
N TYR A 137 -3.06 -12.86 -2.07
CA TYR A 137 -3.30 -14.29 -1.95
C TYR A 137 -2.44 -15.04 -2.97
N TYR A 138 -1.63 -15.98 -2.51
CA TYR A 138 -0.78 -16.79 -3.36
C TYR A 138 -1.34 -18.20 -3.49
N TYR A 139 -1.50 -18.66 -4.72
CA TYR A 139 -2.10 -19.95 -5.06
C TYR A 139 -1.07 -20.90 -5.66
N ASN A 140 -1.16 -22.19 -5.30
CA ASN A 140 -0.42 -23.24 -6.01
C ASN A 140 -1.09 -23.62 -7.34
N SER A 141 -0.50 -24.56 -8.06
CA SER A 141 -1.05 -25.12 -9.31
C SER A 141 -2.44 -25.77 -9.14
N ALA A 142 -2.76 -26.25 -7.94
CA ALA A 142 -4.08 -26.80 -7.60
C ALA A 142 -5.11 -25.72 -7.22
N GLN A 143 -4.81 -24.43 -7.44
CA GLN A 143 -5.67 -23.30 -7.08
C GLN A 143 -6.06 -23.24 -5.61
N GLN A 144 -5.17 -23.69 -4.72
CA GLN A 144 -5.31 -23.57 -3.28
C GLN A 144 -4.42 -22.46 -2.74
N VAL A 145 -4.97 -21.58 -1.89
CA VAL A 145 -4.20 -20.51 -1.23
C VAL A 145 -3.10 -21.13 -0.35
N GLN A 146 -1.83 -20.93 -0.68
CA GLN A 146 -0.71 -21.39 0.14
C GLN A 146 -0.20 -20.31 1.09
N ARG A 147 -0.27 -19.04 0.68
CA ARG A 147 0.20 -17.91 1.49
C ARG A 147 -0.73 -16.72 1.35
N ILE A 148 -0.91 -16.00 2.45
CA ILE A 148 -1.58 -14.70 2.49
C ILE A 148 -0.58 -13.67 3.02
N THR A 149 -0.39 -12.59 2.29
CA THR A 149 0.44 -11.47 2.76
C THR A 149 -0.36 -10.19 2.82
N PHE A 150 -0.12 -9.38 3.85
CA PHE A 150 -0.69 -8.05 4.00
C PHE A 150 0.42 -7.05 4.29
N SER A 151 0.41 -5.95 3.55
CA SER A 151 1.29 -4.79 3.77
C SER A 151 0.41 -3.56 3.85
N GLY A 152 0.50 -2.83 4.96
CA GLY A 152 -0.39 -1.70 5.21
C GLY A 152 -0.14 -0.99 6.53
N THR A 153 -1.14 -0.25 6.98
CA THR A 153 -1.08 0.55 8.21
C THR A 153 -2.32 0.37 9.08
N THR A 154 -2.17 0.68 10.36
CA THR A 154 -3.25 0.76 11.34
C THR A 154 -2.94 1.79 12.43
N GLY A 155 -3.97 2.32 13.08
CA GLY A 155 -3.83 3.18 14.25
C GLY A 155 -3.60 2.39 15.54
N ASP A 156 -4.14 1.18 15.61
CA ASP A 156 -4.06 0.29 16.76
C ASP A 156 -4.03 -1.18 16.33
N SER A 157 -2.88 -1.82 16.51
CA SER A 157 -2.65 -3.21 16.10
C SER A 157 -3.24 -4.27 17.02
N ARG A 158 -3.81 -3.90 18.17
CA ARG A 158 -4.29 -4.87 19.19
C ARG A 158 -5.33 -5.86 18.64
N LYS A 159 -6.29 -5.38 17.84
CA LYS A 159 -7.33 -6.23 17.21
C LYS A 159 -6.72 -7.27 16.29
N LEU A 160 -5.77 -6.87 15.43
CA LEU A 160 -5.06 -7.77 14.52
C LEU A 160 -4.23 -8.81 15.29
N VAL A 161 -3.46 -8.37 16.29
CA VAL A 161 -2.63 -9.27 17.10
C VAL A 161 -3.48 -10.31 17.82
N GLN A 162 -4.57 -9.89 18.48
CA GLN A 162 -5.49 -10.81 19.16
C GLN A 162 -6.10 -11.83 18.19
N PHE A 163 -6.50 -11.39 17.00
CA PHE A 163 -7.00 -12.28 15.95
C PHE A 163 -5.95 -13.32 15.54
N LEU A 164 -4.71 -12.89 15.27
CA LEU A 164 -3.64 -13.79 14.82
C LEU A 164 -3.21 -14.80 15.91
N MET A 165 -3.12 -14.36 17.16
CA MET A 165 -2.84 -15.23 18.31
C MET A 165 -3.98 -16.26 18.53
N GLY A 166 -5.23 -15.80 18.44
CA GLY A 166 -6.40 -16.64 18.65
C GLY A 166 -6.63 -17.65 17.53
N ARG A 167 -6.50 -17.22 16.27
CA ARG A 167 -6.86 -18.03 15.10
C ARG A 167 -5.70 -18.86 14.54
N TYR A 168 -4.50 -18.27 14.46
CA TYR A 168 -3.33 -18.86 13.82
C TYR A 168 -2.19 -19.22 14.79
N ARG A 169 -2.40 -19.02 16.10
CA ARG A 169 -1.42 -19.36 17.16
C ARG A 169 -0.09 -18.61 17.03
N PHE A 170 -0.14 -17.38 16.54
CA PHE A 170 1.02 -16.48 16.64
C PHE A 170 1.39 -16.29 18.11
N ALA A 171 2.70 -16.24 18.37
CA ALA A 171 3.27 -15.92 19.67
C ALA A 171 4.26 -14.76 19.52
N ARG A 172 4.34 -13.91 20.54
CA ARG A 172 5.27 -12.78 20.55
C ARG A 172 6.70 -13.30 20.67
N ARG A 173 7.59 -12.82 19.80
CA ARG A 173 9.03 -13.03 19.89
C ARG A 173 9.70 -11.74 20.37
N VAL A 174 10.61 -11.88 21.33
CA VAL A 174 11.43 -10.75 21.78
C VAL A 174 12.50 -10.51 20.72
N ALA A 175 12.45 -9.35 20.08
CA ALA A 175 13.48 -8.86 19.17
C ALA A 175 14.46 -7.96 19.93
N ASN A 176 15.71 -7.90 19.47
CA ASN A 176 16.72 -6.98 20.02
C ASN A 176 16.55 -5.53 19.50
N ASP A 177 15.48 -5.26 18.75
CA ASP A 177 15.13 -3.94 18.24
C ASP A 177 13.88 -3.42 18.99
N PRO A 178 13.98 -2.32 19.75
CA PRO A 178 12.85 -1.78 20.50
C PRO A 178 11.73 -1.19 19.61
N SER A 179 12.03 -0.90 18.34
CA SER A 179 11.09 -0.34 17.37
C SER A 179 10.34 -1.39 16.55
N LEU A 180 10.58 -2.68 16.84
CA LEU A 180 10.02 -3.79 16.08
C LEU A 180 9.31 -4.77 17.01
N PHE A 181 8.00 -4.93 16.81
CA PHE A 181 7.25 -6.02 17.44
C PHE A 181 7.12 -7.16 16.45
N ILE A 182 7.65 -8.32 16.83
CA ILE A 182 7.60 -9.53 16.01
C ILE A 182 6.66 -10.54 16.67
N TYR A 183 5.76 -11.10 15.86
CA TYR A 183 5.00 -12.28 16.22
C TYR A 183 5.20 -13.34 15.14
N GLU A 184 5.36 -14.58 15.54
CA GLU A 184 5.57 -15.71 14.64
C GLU A 184 4.82 -16.94 15.13
N ILE A 185 4.57 -17.89 14.23
CA ILE A 185 4.10 -19.21 14.65
C ILE A 185 5.33 -20.02 15.08
N PRO A 186 5.44 -20.46 16.34
CA PRO A 186 6.59 -21.24 16.79
C PRO A 186 6.71 -22.54 15.99
N GLU A 187 7.81 -22.72 15.30
CA GLU A 187 8.08 -23.94 14.54
C GLU A 187 9.17 -24.75 15.26
N PRO A 188 8.93 -26.04 15.59
CA PRO A 188 9.89 -26.84 16.35
C PRO A 188 11.22 -27.05 15.64
N GLN A 189 11.23 -27.00 14.30
CA GLN A 189 12.40 -27.25 13.47
C GLN A 189 12.40 -26.30 12.26
N GLY A 190 13.20 -25.23 12.35
CA GLY A 190 13.47 -24.33 11.22
C GLY A 190 13.08 -22.87 11.46
N PRO A 191 13.30 -22.01 10.45
CA PRO A 191 12.87 -20.61 10.50
C PRO A 191 11.34 -20.52 10.48
N PRO A 192 10.75 -19.50 11.15
CA PRO A 192 9.31 -19.31 11.17
C PRO A 192 8.76 -19.07 9.76
N LYS A 193 7.77 -19.86 9.38
CA LYS A 193 7.08 -19.73 8.08
C LYS A 193 6.09 -18.56 8.05
N SER A 194 5.47 -18.25 9.19
CA SER A 194 4.50 -17.16 9.32
C SER A 194 5.01 -16.09 10.27
N LEU A 195 4.93 -14.83 9.86
CA LEU A 195 5.55 -13.68 10.51
C LEU A 195 4.62 -12.47 10.46
N LEU A 196 4.54 -11.75 11.56
CA LEU A 196 3.94 -10.44 11.69
C LEU A 196 5.00 -9.50 12.24
N GLU A 197 5.33 -8.47 11.47
CA GLU A 197 6.14 -7.35 11.89
C GLU A 197 5.24 -6.13 12.06
N ILE A 198 5.40 -5.45 13.18
CA ILE A 198 4.73 -4.19 13.48
C ILE A 198 5.81 -3.17 13.82
N ARG A 199 5.83 -2.07 13.08
CA ARG A 199 6.75 -0.95 13.30
C ARG A 199 5.96 0.32 13.56
N PRO A 200 6.30 1.13 14.58
CA PRO A 200 5.76 2.47 14.68
C PRO A 200 6.12 3.28 13.42
N ALA A 201 5.19 4.08 12.93
CA ALA A 201 5.46 4.99 11.83
C ALA A 201 6.57 5.98 12.23
N ARG A 202 7.44 6.30 11.27
CA ARG A 202 8.58 7.23 11.50
C ARG A 202 8.14 8.62 11.97
N LEU A 203 6.92 9.02 11.59
CA LEU A 203 6.33 10.29 11.96
C LEU A 203 4.89 10.07 12.46
N LEU A 204 4.68 10.24 13.76
CA LEU A 204 3.35 10.22 14.35
C LEU A 204 2.73 11.60 14.21
N ARG A 205 1.62 11.69 13.46
CA ARG A 205 0.85 12.93 13.34
C ARG A 205 -0.54 12.75 13.94
N ALA A 206 -1.02 13.77 14.64
CA ALA A 206 -2.35 13.75 15.26
C ALA A 206 -3.48 13.69 14.22
N ASP A 207 -3.25 14.20 13.01
CA ASP A 207 -4.21 14.21 11.91
C ASP A 207 -4.26 12.91 11.10
N LEU A 208 -3.35 11.95 11.37
CA LEU A 208 -3.31 10.64 10.72
C LEU A 208 -3.46 9.49 11.73
N PRO A 209 -4.62 9.35 12.39
CA PRO A 209 -4.81 8.37 13.46
C PRO A 209 -4.69 6.92 12.99
N TYR A 210 -4.91 6.64 11.70
CA TYR A 210 -4.85 5.29 11.11
C TYR A 210 -3.46 4.86 10.62
N GLN A 211 -2.45 5.73 10.72
CA GLN A 211 -1.09 5.48 10.20
C GLN A 211 -0.03 5.51 11.30
N ARG A 212 -0.39 5.03 12.50
CA ARG A 212 0.53 4.98 13.65
C ARG A 212 1.48 3.80 13.58
N PHE A 213 1.05 2.70 12.96
CA PHE A 213 1.82 1.49 12.80
C PHE A 213 1.85 1.05 11.34
N GLU A 214 3.03 0.68 10.87
CA GLU A 214 3.26 -0.09 9.66
C GLU A 214 3.18 -1.58 10.00
N ILE A 215 2.47 -2.33 9.16
CA ILE A 215 2.17 -3.74 9.34
C ILE A 215 2.66 -4.50 8.13
N GLU A 216 3.52 -5.48 8.36
CA GLU A 216 3.91 -6.49 7.38
C GLU A 216 3.55 -7.87 7.94
N LEU A 217 2.67 -8.58 7.24
CA LEU A 217 2.14 -9.87 7.66
C LEU A 217 2.31 -10.87 6.53
N SER A 218 2.83 -12.05 6.87
CA SER A 218 2.87 -13.23 6.01
C SER A 218 2.37 -14.42 6.79
N ILE A 219 1.32 -15.06 6.29
CA ILE A 219 0.75 -16.28 6.86
C ILE A 219 0.86 -17.39 5.83
N GLU A 220 1.51 -18.47 6.21
CA GLU A 220 1.56 -19.70 5.43
C GLU A 220 0.40 -20.62 5.81
N ARG A 221 -0.09 -21.39 4.83
CA ARG A 221 -1.14 -22.37 5.07
C ARG A 221 -0.64 -23.36 6.13
N PRO A 222 -1.40 -23.59 7.22
CA PRO A 222 -1.04 -24.62 8.18
C PRO A 222 -1.07 -25.98 7.48
N GLN A 223 0.04 -26.71 7.54
CA GLN A 223 0.06 -28.09 7.06
C GLN A 223 -0.77 -28.91 8.03
N GLN A 224 -1.84 -29.52 7.53
CA GLN A 224 -2.54 -30.56 8.28
C GLN A 224 -1.54 -31.72 8.39
N GLY A 225 -1.04 -31.96 9.61
CA GLY A 225 -0.18 -33.09 9.91
C GLY A 225 -0.92 -34.41 9.84
#